data_AF-A0A1J1IQ65-F1
#
_entry.id   AF-A0A1J1IQ65-F1
#
_cell.length_a   1.000
_cell.length_b   1.000
_cell.length_c   1.000
_cell.angle_alpha   90.00
_cell.angle_beta   90.00
_cell.angle_gamma   90.00
#
_symmetry.space_group_name_H-M   'P 1'
#
loop_
_entity.id
_entity.type
_entity.pdbx_description
1 polymer ?
#
loop_
_entity_poly.entity_id
_entity_poly.type
_entity_poly.pdbx_seq_one_letter_code
_entity_poly.pdbx_strand_id
1 'polypeptide(L)'
;MFLKFLYTDEIEREEGSNLLELFSLAAKFNVENLMTMVEEMITDELNADNAIEIFELACLFNCHGMKTSAFEVIHSMFDKPLKDELMNQPEVVKDLVEAKRKFDSMMSKYKNL
;
A
#
# COMPACT_ATOMS: atom_id res chain seq x y z
N MET A 1 5.72 10.88 15.55
CA MET A 1 5.84 9.42 15.72
C MET A 1 7.28 8.91 15.61
N PHE A 2 7.99 9.09 14.49
CA PHE A 2 9.35 8.55 14.30
C PHE A 2 10.36 8.92 15.41
N LEU A 3 10.54 10.22 15.71
CA LEU A 3 11.48 10.62 16.76
C LEU A 3 11.06 10.09 18.13
N LYS A 4 9.77 10.11 18.46
CA LYS A 4 9.27 9.58 19.74
C LYS A 4 9.67 8.11 19.91
N PHE A 5 9.43 7.30 18.89
CA PHE A 5 9.84 5.89 18.87
C PHE A 5 11.34 5.72 19.17
N LEU A 6 12.23 6.54 18.59
CA LEU A 6 13.68 6.44 18.87
C LEU A 6 14.05 6.67 20.34
N TYR A 7 13.23 7.40 21.09
CA TYR A 7 13.48 7.69 22.51
C TYR A 7 12.70 6.77 23.46
N THR A 8 11.58 6.19 23.02
CA THR A 8 10.68 5.43 23.90
C THR A 8 10.48 3.97 23.50
N ASP A 9 10.87 3.58 22.27
CA ASP A 9 10.56 2.28 21.65
C ASP A 9 9.05 1.98 21.58
N GLU A 10 8.21 3.03 21.60
CA GLU A 10 6.75 2.93 21.60
C GLU A 10 6.14 3.62 20.38
N ILE A 11 5.13 2.98 19.78
CA ILE A 11 4.29 3.55 18.72
C ILE A 11 2.92 3.86 19.33
N GLU A 12 2.61 5.15 19.46
CA GLU A 12 1.26 5.59 19.78
C GLU A 12 0.55 5.99 18.50
N ARG A 13 -0.51 5.26 18.18
CA ARG A 13 -1.30 5.50 16.99
C ARG A 13 -2.32 6.61 17.23
N GLU A 14 -2.00 7.79 16.73
CA GLU A 14 -2.89 8.94 16.76
C GLU A 14 -3.85 8.91 15.55
N GLU A 15 -5.05 9.46 15.71
CA GLU A 15 -6.01 9.59 14.61
C GLU A 15 -5.40 10.46 13.49
N GLY A 16 -5.40 9.96 12.25
CA GLY A 16 -4.73 10.62 11.12
C GLY A 16 -3.22 10.34 10.99
N SER A 17 -2.67 9.42 11.78
CA SER A 17 -1.28 8.97 11.63
C SER A 17 -1.00 8.44 10.22
N ASN A 18 0.01 9.01 9.55
CA ASN A 18 0.47 8.53 8.26
C ASN A 18 1.50 7.39 8.43
N LEU A 19 1.00 6.15 8.39
CA LEU A 19 1.85 4.96 8.52
C LEU A 19 2.85 4.81 7.37
N LEU A 20 2.47 5.22 6.15
CA LEU A 20 3.36 5.15 4.98
C LEU A 20 4.56 6.11 5.10
N GLU A 21 4.32 7.30 5.63
CA GLU A 21 5.39 8.25 5.95
C GLU A 21 6.28 7.74 7.08
N LEU A 22 5.69 7.17 8.14
CA LEU A 22 6.47 6.58 9.23
C LEU A 22 7.34 5.43 8.72
N PHE A 23 6.80 4.55 7.88
CA PHE A 23 7.53 3.46 7.24
C PHE A 23 8.68 4.01 6.38
N SER A 24 8.42 5.03 5.57
CA SER A 24 9.43 5.68 4.73
C SER A 24 10.58 6.26 5.55
N LEU A 25 10.29 6.86 6.70
CA LEU A 25 11.32 7.35 7.64
C LEU A 25 12.10 6.18 8.25
N ALA A 26 11.41 5.14 8.73
CA ALA A 26 12.04 3.96 9.30
C ALA A 26 13.00 3.29 8.30
N ALA A 27 12.56 3.10 7.06
CA ALA A 27 13.39 2.58 5.98
C ALA A 27 14.57 3.49 5.64
N LYS A 28 14.34 4.81 5.52
CA LYS A 28 15.40 5.79 5.23
C LYS A 28 16.52 5.81 6.29
N PHE A 29 16.17 5.61 7.55
CA PHE A 29 17.11 5.61 8.67
C PHE A 29 17.50 4.20 9.15
N ASN A 30 17.11 3.14 8.43
CA ASN A 30 17.38 1.73 8.75
C ASN A 30 16.97 1.33 10.18
N VAL A 31 15.77 1.75 10.61
CA VAL A 31 15.19 1.41 11.91
C VAL A 31 14.30 0.17 11.73
N GLU A 32 14.93 -1.01 11.65
CA GLU A 32 14.29 -2.27 11.23
C GLU A 32 13.12 -2.72 12.12
N ASN A 33 13.23 -2.54 13.45
CA ASN A 33 12.16 -2.86 14.38
C ASN A 33 10.91 -2.02 14.10
N LEU A 34 11.07 -0.73 13.84
CA LEU A 34 9.98 0.17 13.46
C LEU A 34 9.39 -0.20 12.10
N MET A 35 10.23 -0.55 11.12
CA MET A 35 9.75 -1.02 9.81
C MET A 35 8.84 -2.23 9.98
N THR A 36 9.27 -3.23 10.75
CA THR A 36 8.51 -4.47 10.96
C THR A 36 7.14 -4.17 11.60
N MET A 37 7.12 -3.40 12.69
CA MET A 37 5.87 -3.04 13.36
C MET A 37 4.91 -2.26 12.45
N VAL A 38 5.44 -1.32 11.66
CA VAL A 38 4.62 -0.48 10.79
C VAL A 38 4.16 -1.24 9.55
N GLU A 39 4.95 -2.18 9.03
CA GLU A 39 4.53 -3.07 7.93
C GLU A 39 3.33 -3.92 8.33
N GLU A 40 3.32 -4.48 9.55
CA GLU A 40 2.17 -5.21 10.09
C GLU A 40 0.93 -4.30 10.16
N MET A 41 1.06 -3.10 10.72
CA MET A 41 -0.05 -2.14 10.81
C MET A 41 -0.59 -1.70 9.43
N ILE A 42 0.30 -1.49 8.45
CA ILE A 42 -0.10 -1.14 7.07
C ILE A 42 -0.84 -2.32 6.43
N THR A 43 -0.34 -3.54 6.63
CA THR A 43 -0.91 -4.75 6.02
C THR A 43 -2.28 -5.10 6.62
N ASP A 44 -2.47 -4.89 7.93
CA ASP A 44 -3.75 -5.10 8.61
C ASP A 44 -4.87 -4.18 8.09
N GLU A 45 -4.50 -3.01 7.54
CA GLU A 45 -5.44 -2.03 6.98
C GLU A 45 -5.50 -2.02 5.46
N LEU A 46 -4.80 -2.95 4.82
CA LEU A 46 -4.75 -3.07 3.39
C LEU A 46 -6.14 -3.36 2.82
N ASN A 47 -6.55 -2.56 1.83
CA ASN A 47 -7.83 -2.66 1.16
C ASN A 47 -7.73 -2.10 -0.28
N ALA A 48 -8.81 -2.22 -1.07
CA ALA A 48 -8.79 -1.84 -2.48
C ALA A 48 -8.54 -0.33 -2.74
N ASP A 49 -8.76 0.53 -1.74
CA ASP A 49 -8.57 1.97 -1.88
C ASP A 49 -7.09 2.36 -1.71
N ASN A 50 -6.39 1.77 -0.75
CA ASN A 50 -4.99 2.06 -0.44
C ASN A 50 -3.97 1.08 -1.07
N ALA A 51 -4.42 -0.05 -1.64
CA ALA A 51 -3.51 -1.10 -2.12
C ALA A 51 -2.48 -0.63 -3.16
N ILE A 52 -2.85 0.29 -4.06
CA ILE A 52 -1.89 0.78 -5.06
C ILE A 52 -0.76 1.61 -4.44
N GLU A 53 -1.08 2.46 -3.47
CA GLU A 53 -0.08 3.30 -2.79
C GLU A 53 0.87 2.43 -1.94
N ILE A 54 0.30 1.44 -1.24
CA ILE A 54 1.08 0.45 -0.47
C ILE A 54 1.97 -0.39 -1.40
N PHE A 55 1.46 -0.80 -2.56
CA PHE A 55 2.24 -1.55 -3.55
C PHE A 55 3.42 -0.74 -4.10
N GLU A 56 3.21 0.53 -4.45
CA GLU A 56 4.27 1.45 -4.88
C GLU A 56 5.35 1.62 -3.80
N LEU A 57 4.94 1.83 -2.54
CA LEU A 57 5.84 1.94 -1.39
C LEU A 57 6.65 0.65 -1.19
N ALA A 58 6.00 -0.50 -1.24
CA ALA A 58 6.66 -1.79 -1.07
C ALA A 58 7.66 -2.10 -2.19
N CYS A 59 7.36 -1.68 -3.43
CA CYS A 59 8.30 -1.75 -4.54
C CYS A 59 9.52 -0.84 -4.30
N LEU A 60 9.29 0.39 -3.83
CA LEU A 60 10.35 1.37 -3.58
C LEU A 60 11.35 0.88 -2.52
N PHE A 61 10.86 0.25 -1.45
CA PHE A 61 11.69 -0.23 -0.34
C PHE A 61 12.04 -1.73 -0.41
N ASN A 62 11.66 -2.44 -1.48
CA ASN A 62 11.88 -3.88 -1.67
C ASN A 62 11.26 -4.77 -0.57
N CYS A 63 10.10 -4.38 -0.03
CA CYS A 63 9.39 -5.11 1.01
C CYS A 63 8.53 -6.21 0.38
N HIS A 64 9.07 -7.43 0.27
CA HIS A 64 8.42 -8.49 -0.50
C HIS A 64 7.06 -8.94 0.07
N GLY A 65 6.93 -9.00 1.41
CA GLY A 65 5.68 -9.35 2.09
C GLY A 65 4.57 -8.36 1.75
N MET A 66 4.75 -7.09 2.14
CA MET A 66 3.83 -5.99 1.82
C MET A 66 3.53 -5.89 0.31
N LYS A 67 4.54 -6.07 -0.55
CA LYS A 67 4.37 -6.04 -2.01
C LYS A 67 3.42 -7.13 -2.50
N THR A 68 3.58 -8.35 -2.00
CA THR A 68 2.76 -9.51 -2.40
C THR A 68 1.32 -9.32 -1.93
N SER A 69 1.12 -8.98 -0.65
CA SER A 69 -0.22 -8.73 -0.10
C SER A 69 -0.96 -7.62 -0.86
N ALA A 70 -0.29 -6.50 -1.14
CA ALA A 70 -0.88 -5.40 -1.89
C ALA A 70 -1.22 -5.80 -3.33
N PHE A 71 -0.35 -6.57 -3.99
CA PHE A 71 -0.60 -7.06 -5.34
C PHE A 71 -1.77 -8.05 -5.39
N GLU A 72 -1.95 -8.91 -4.39
CA GLU A 72 -3.11 -9.82 -4.29
C GLU A 72 -4.43 -9.05 -4.18
N VAL A 73 -4.47 -7.99 -3.37
CA VAL A 73 -5.64 -7.12 -3.28
C VAL A 73 -5.90 -6.43 -4.61
N ILE A 74 -4.88 -5.88 -5.27
CA ILE A 74 -5.01 -5.27 -6.60
C ILE A 74 -5.54 -6.29 -7.60
N HIS A 75 -5.00 -7.51 -7.59
CA HIS A 75 -5.40 -8.59 -8.48
C HIS A 75 -6.90 -8.92 -8.31
N SER A 76 -7.42 -8.89 -7.08
CA SER A 76 -8.85 -9.10 -6.81
C SER A 76 -9.78 -8.02 -7.37
N MET A 77 -9.24 -6.84 -7.75
CA MET A 77 -10.01 -5.76 -8.37
C MET A 77 -10.39 -6.03 -9.83
N PHE A 78 -9.74 -7.00 -10.48
CA PHE A 78 -9.91 -7.31 -11.91
C PHE A 78 -10.60 -8.65 -12.10
N ASP A 79 -11.54 -8.72 -13.05
CA ASP A 79 -12.23 -9.97 -13.40
C ASP A 79 -11.29 -11.03 -14.00
N LYS A 80 -10.22 -10.55 -14.66
CA LYS A 80 -9.18 -11.39 -15.22
C LYS A 80 -7.92 -11.23 -14.39
N PRO A 81 -7.20 -12.33 -14.13
CA PRO A 81 -5.98 -12.28 -13.37
C PRO A 81 -4.95 -11.37 -14.05
N LEU A 82 -4.28 -10.55 -13.25
CA LEU A 82 -3.11 -9.82 -13.69
C LEU A 82 -1.96 -10.80 -13.89
N LYS A 83 -1.07 -10.48 -14.84
CA LYS A 83 0.12 -11.28 -15.06
C LYS A 83 1.14 -11.06 -13.94
N ASP A 84 1.79 -12.14 -13.50
CA ASP A 84 2.79 -12.09 -12.41
C ASP A 84 3.96 -11.15 -12.72
N GLU A 85 4.32 -10.96 -14.01
CA GLU A 85 5.40 -10.04 -14.39
C GLU A 85 5.10 -8.57 -14.07
N LEU A 86 3.82 -8.22 -13.85
CA LEU A 86 3.40 -6.87 -13.45
C LEU A 86 3.77 -6.55 -12.00
N MET A 87 4.03 -7.56 -11.16
CA MET A 87 4.45 -7.37 -9.77
C MET A 87 5.79 -6.61 -9.63
N ASN A 88 6.53 -6.45 -10.74
CA ASN A 88 7.79 -5.69 -10.80
C ASN A 88 7.66 -4.39 -11.60
N GLN A 89 6.44 -3.95 -11.93
CA GLN A 89 6.17 -2.78 -12.79
C GLN A 89 5.13 -1.86 -12.13
N PRO A 90 5.48 -1.15 -11.03
CA PRO A 90 4.54 -0.34 -10.26
C PRO A 90 3.79 0.71 -11.09
N GLU A 91 4.49 1.39 -12.01
CA GLU A 91 3.87 2.39 -12.89
C GLU A 91 2.76 1.79 -13.77
N VAL A 92 2.98 0.60 -14.33
CA VAL A 92 1.98 -0.08 -15.19
C VAL A 92 0.79 -0.54 -14.37
N VAL A 93 1.03 -1.06 -13.16
CA VAL A 93 -0.04 -1.48 -12.25
C VAL A 93 -0.89 -0.27 -11.81
N LYS A 94 -0.24 0.88 -11.54
CA LYS A 94 -0.91 2.14 -11.23
C LYS A 94 -1.84 2.58 -12.34
N ASP A 95 -1.34 2.63 -13.57
CA ASP A 95 -2.14 3.01 -14.75
C ASP A 95 -3.37 2.10 -14.92
N LEU A 96 -3.20 0.80 -14.70
CA LEU A 96 -4.30 -0.19 -14.77
C LEU A 96 -5.34 0.04 -13.67
N VAL A 97 -4.92 0.24 -12.42
CA VAL A 97 -5.82 0.50 -11.28
C VAL A 97 -6.59 1.80 -11.50
N GLU A 98 -5.93 2.87 -11.96
CA GLU A 98 -6.59 4.13 -12.28
C GLU A 98 -7.61 3.98 -13.42
N ALA A 99 -7.25 3.25 -14.48
CA ALA A 99 -8.17 2.98 -15.58
C ALA A 99 -9.40 2.20 -15.12
N LYS A 100 -9.21 1.18 -14.26
CA LYS A 100 -10.30 0.39 -13.67
C LYS A 100 -11.23 1.26 -12.82
N ARG A 101 -10.68 2.08 -11.91
CA ARG A 101 -11.45 3.00 -11.06
C ARG A 101 -12.27 3.99 -11.90
N LYS A 102 -11.69 4.53 -12.97
CA LYS A 102 -12.39 5.42 -13.92
C LYS A 102 -13.57 4.70 -14.60
N PHE A 103 -13.35 3.47 -15.07
CA PHE A 103 -14.39 2.64 -15.69
C PHE A 103 -15.53 2.32 -14.70
N ASP A 104 -15.20 1.91 -13.47
CA ASP A 104 -16.20 1.59 -12.45
C ASP A 104 -17.03 2.81 -12.06
N SER A 105 -16.39 3.98 -11.95
CA SER A 105 -17.07 5.27 -11.73
C SER A 105 -18.02 5.64 -12.87
N MET A 106 -17.65 5.34 -14.12
CA MET A 106 -18.55 5.54 -15.26
C MET A 106 -19.73 4.58 -15.20
N MET A 107 -19.49 3.29 -14.97
CA MET A 107 -20.53 2.27 -14.91
C MET A 107 -21.54 2.51 -13.79
N SER A 108 -21.09 2.99 -12.62
CA SER A 108 -21.99 3.31 -11.51
C SER A 108 -22.94 4.49 -11.82
N LYS A 109 -22.47 5.50 -12.58
CA LYS A 109 -23.32 6.62 -13.03
C LYS A 109 -24.47 6.16 -13.91
N TYR A 110 -24.23 5.20 -14.81
CA TYR A 110 -25.28 4.70 -15.72
C TYR A 110 -26.25 3.72 -15.05
N LYS A 111 -25.86 3.05 -13.97
CA LYS A 111 -26.77 2.17 -13.19
C LYS A 111 -27.82 2.96 -12.38
N ASN A 112 -27.56 4.24 -12.11
CA ASN A 112 -28.42 5.10 -11.30
C ASN A 112 -29.35 6.01 -12.14
N LEU A 113 -29.40 5.81 -13.46
CA LEU A 113 -30.34 6.44 -14.42
C LEU A 113 -31.51 5.51 -14.70
#